data_AF-M3EKW5-F1
#
_entry.id   AF-M3EKW5-F1
#
_cell.length_a   1.000
_cell.length_b   1.000
_cell.length_c   1.000
_cell.angle_alpha   90.00
_cell.angle_beta   90.00
_cell.angle_gamma   90.00
#
_symmetry.space_group_name_H-M   'P 1'
#
loop_
_entity.id
_entity.type
_entity.pdbx_description
1 polymer ?
#
loop_
_entity_poly.entity_id
_entity_poly.type
_entity_poly.pdbx_seq_one_letter_code
_entity_poly.pdbx_strand_id
1 'polypeptide(L)' 'MNEFLKENKKRLRVEFLPPYAPELNPQEYIWCRWKKNYMANFCPENLSQLIQRTKSTLRILKSDTVSFDSYWRQAGV' A
#
# COMPACT_ATOMS: atom_id res chain seq x y z
N MET A 1 14.71 15.39 -5.14
CA MET A 1 13.31 14.94 -5.24
C MET A 1 12.53 15.67 -6.34
N ASN A 2 12.69 16.99 -6.49
CA ASN A 2 11.91 17.77 -7.46
C ASN A 2 12.28 17.56 -8.93
N GLU A 3 13.53 17.21 -9.28
CA GLU A 3 13.93 17.09 -10.70
C GLU A 3 13.23 15.93 -11.42
N PHE A 4 13.24 14.73 -10.85
CA PHE A 4 12.51 13.58 -11.41
C PHE A 4 11.01 13.88 -11.61
N LEU A 5 10.37 14.51 -10.63
CA LEU A 5 8.95 14.88 -10.72
C LEU A 5 8.72 15.97 -11.76
N LYS A 6 9.64 16.95 -11.89
CA LYS A 6 9.59 17.99 -12.93
C LYS A 6 9.71 17.37 -14.33
N GLU A 7 10.67 16.49 -14.54
CA GLU A 7 10.88 15.77 -15.81
C GLU A 7 9.67 14.91 -16.19
N ASN A 8 8.99 14.32 -15.20
CA ASN A 8 7.86 13.42 -15.40
C ASN A 8 6.48 14.09 -15.21
N LYS A 9 6.39 15.42 -15.14
CA LYS A 9 5.13 16.17 -14.88
C LYS A 9 3.99 15.83 -15.84
N LYS A 10 4.31 15.44 -17.08
CA LYS A 10 3.29 15.04 -18.08
C LYS A 10 2.61 13.69 -17.76
N ARG A 11 3.27 12.83 -16.98
CA ARG A 11 2.82 11.46 -16.67
C ARG A 11 2.42 11.27 -15.21
N LEU A 12 3.01 12.05 -14.30
CA LEU A 12 2.80 11.92 -12.86
C LEU A 12 2.13 13.17 -12.30
N ARG A 13 1.02 12.96 -11.60
CA ARG A 13 0.38 13.96 -10.75
C ARG A 13 0.73 13.66 -9.30
N VAL A 14 1.08 14.68 -8.54
CA VAL A 14 1.38 14.56 -7.10
C VAL A 14 0.25 15.25 -6.36
N GLU A 15 -0.37 14.53 -5.42
CA GLU A 15 -1.35 15.09 -4.49
C GLU A 15 -0.66 15.50 -3.19
N PHE A 16 -1.21 16.52 -2.53
CA PHE A 16 -0.77 16.89 -1.19
C PHE A 16 -1.32 15.89 -0.17
N LEU A 17 -0.44 15.32 0.65
CA LEU A 17 -0.80 14.54 1.83
C LEU A 17 -0.38 15.33 3.07
N PRO A 18 -1.33 15.76 3.93
CA PRO A 18 -1.01 16.47 5.16
C PRO A 18 -0.10 15.64 6.09
N PRO A 19 0.80 16.28 6.86
CA PRO A 19 1.58 15.57 7.85
C PRO A 19 0.66 14.99 8.94
N TYR A 20 1.01 13.82 9.46
CA TYR A 20 0.26 13.12 10.52
C TYR A 20 -1.20 12.77 10.19
N ALA A 21 -1.56 12.68 8.90
CA ALA A 21 -2.89 12.28 8.44
C ALA A 21 -2.87 10.90 7.72
N PRO A 22 -2.50 9.80 8.40
CA PRO A 22 -2.45 8.46 7.79
C PRO A 22 -3.80 7.98 7.25
N GLU A 23 -4.91 8.46 7.82
CA GLU A 23 -6.28 8.17 7.38
C GLU A 23 -6.58 8.68 5.96
N LEU A 24 -5.82 9.65 5.47
CA LEU A 24 -5.93 10.19 4.11
C LEU A 24 -5.02 9.46 3.10
N ASN A 25 -4.24 8.47 3.54
CA ASN A 25 -3.36 7.70 2.67
C ASN A 25 -3.97 6.32 2.36
N PRO A 26 -4.44 6.05 1.11
CA PRO A 26 -5.01 4.76 0.73
C PRO A 26 -4.10 3.56 1.03
N GLN A 27 -2.78 3.76 0.99
CA GLN A 27 -1.79 2.73 1.27
C GLN A 27 -1.90 2.17 2.70
N GLU A 28 -2.28 3.00 3.68
CA GLU A 28 -2.40 2.58 5.07
C GLU A 28 -3.52 1.56 5.26
N TYR A 29 -4.62 1.68 4.52
CA TYR A 29 -5.71 0.71 4.55
C TYR A 29 -5.32 -0.64 3.93
N ILE A 30 -4.59 -0.61 2.81
CA ILE A 30 -4.00 -1.81 2.20
C ILE A 30 -3.08 -2.50 3.21
N TRP A 31 -2.19 -1.76 3.87
CA TRP A 31 -1.27 -2.28 4.88
C TRP A 31 -2.00 -2.83 6.11
N CYS A 32 -3.02 -2.14 6.60
CA CYS A 32 -3.82 -2.59 7.73
C CYS A 32 -4.47 -3.94 7.44
N ARG A 33 -5.14 -4.09 6.29
CA ARG A 33 -5.76 -5.37 5.92
C ARG A 33 -4.72 -6.45 5.66
N TRP A 34 -3.64 -6.11 4.95
CA TRP A 34 -2.60 -7.06 4.63
C TRP A 34 -1.97 -7.64 5.91
N LYS A 35 -1.60 -6.78 6.85
CA LYS A 35 -1.02 -7.19 8.13
C LYS A 35 -1.99 -8.05 8.95
N LYS A 36 -3.25 -7.64 9.04
CA LYS A 36 -4.28 -8.35 9.82
C LYS A 36 -4.67 -9.70 9.23
N ASN A 37 -4.81 -9.80 7.91
CA ASN A 37 -5.40 -10.99 7.30
C ASN A 37 -4.38 -12.00 6.79
N TYR A 38 -3.18 -11.55 6.42
CA TYR A 38 -2.20 -12.40 5.73
C TYR A 38 -0.90 -12.62 6.51
N MET A 39 -0.59 -11.69 7.42
CA MET A 39 0.63 -11.69 8.22
C MET A 39 0.39 -11.82 9.73
N ALA A 40 -0.86 -11.91 10.18
CA ALA A 40 -1.14 -12.10 11.59
C ALA A 40 -0.45 -13.36 12.11
N ASN A 41 0.27 -13.22 13.22
CA ASN A 41 1.02 -14.27 13.90
C ASN A 41 2.10 -14.97 13.05
N PHE A 42 2.42 -14.44 11.87
CA PHE A 42 3.48 -14.99 11.04
C PHE A 42 4.85 -14.59 11.62
N CYS A 43 5.61 -15.58 12.09
CA CYS A 43 6.96 -15.40 12.62
C CYS A 43 7.97 -16.01 11.63
N PRO A 44 8.58 -15.22 10.74
CA PRO A 44 9.58 -15.72 9.82
C PRO A 44 10.89 -16.01 10.55
N GLU A 45 11.55 -17.12 10.21
CA GLU A 45 12.86 -17.45 10.80
C GLU A 45 14.00 -16.61 10.20
N ASN A 46 13.78 -16.07 9.01
CA ASN A 46 14.76 -15.25 8.30
C ASN A 46 14.08 -14.32 7.27
N LEU A 47 14.87 -13.39 6.73
CA LEU A 47 14.40 -12.41 5.77
C LEU A 47 13.84 -13.05 4.48
N SER A 48 14.40 -14.19 4.04
CA SER A 48 13.93 -14.88 2.83
C SER A 48 12.49 -15.37 2.98
N GLN A 49 12.17 -16.01 4.12
CA GLN A 49 10.82 -16.44 4.43
C GLN A 49 9.84 -15.25 4.49
N LEU A 50 10.25 -14.14 5.11
CA LEU A 50 9.43 -12.92 5.16
C LEU A 50 9.14 -12.37 3.76
N ILE A 51 10.17 -12.27 2.90
CA ILE A 51 10.02 -11.78 1.53
C ILE A 51 9.10 -12.71 0.72
N GLN A 52 9.28 -14.02 0.82
CA GLN A 52 8.48 -14.99 0.08
C GLN A 52 7.01 -14.91 0.47
N ARG A 53 6.71 -14.90 1.77
CA ARG A 53 5.34 -14.74 2.29
C ARG A 53 4.73 -13.40 1.89
N THR A 54 5.54 -12.33 1.91
CA THR A 54 5.10 -10.99 1.51
C THR A 54 4.69 -10.95 0.04
N LYS A 55 5.54 -11.47 -0.84
CA LYS A 55 5.26 -11.53 -2.28
C LYS A 55 4.01 -12.37 -2.60
N SER A 56 3.85 -13.53 -1.97
CA SER A 56 2.71 -14.41 -2.23
C SER A 56 1.39 -13.80 -1.75
N THR A 57 1.37 -13.25 -0.53
CA THR A 57 0.15 -12.68 0.06
C THR A 57 -0.26 -11.35 -0.56
N LEU A 58 0.70 -10.49 -0.92
CA LEU A 58 0.39 -9.27 -1.68
C LEU A 58 -0.14 -9.58 -3.09
N ARG A 59 0.30 -10.68 -3.71
CA ARG A 59 -0.28 -11.13 -5.00
C ARG A 59 -1.75 -11.53 -4.85
N ILE A 60 -2.10 -12.21 -3.76
CA ILE A 60 -3.50 -12.56 -3.44
C ILE A 60 -4.32 -11.29 -3.18
N LEU A 61 -3.80 -10.36 -2.38
CA LEU A 61 -4.48 -9.09 -2.10
C LEU A 61 -4.68 -8.26 -3.38
N LYS A 62 -3.71 -8.29 -4.31
CA LYS A 62 -3.81 -7.62 -5.61
C LYS A 62 -4.92 -8.21 -6.50
N SER A 63 -5.19 -9.51 -6.42
CA SER A 63 -6.28 -10.14 -7.20
C SER A 63 -7.68 -9.81 -6.66
N ASP A 64 -7.80 -9.26 -5.45
CA ASP A 64 -9.06 -8.81 -4.86
C ASP A 64 -9.33 -7.33 -5.23
N THR A 65 -9.90 -7.13 -6.42
CA THR A 65 -10.12 -5.80 -7.01
C THR A 65 -11.21 -4.98 -6.32
N VAL A 66 -12.22 -5.64 -5.73
CA VAL A 66 -13.34 -4.98 -5.03
C VAL A 66 -12.85 -4.17 -3.83
N SER A 67 -11.73 -4.61 -3.24
CA SER A 67 -11.17 -3.99 -2.05
C SER A 67 -10.41 -2.70 -2.34
N PHE A 68 -9.86 -2.52 -3.54
CA PHE A 68 -9.07 -1.34 -3.88
C PHE A 68 -9.92 -0.07 -3.89
N ASP A 69 -11.04 -0.05 -4.60
CA ASP A 69 -11.91 1.12 -4.67
C ASP A 69 -12.41 1.57 -3.28
N SER A 70 -12.63 0.60 -2.38
CA SER A 70 -13.06 0.89 -1.01
C SER A 70 -12.02 1.68 -0.21
N TYR A 71 -10.73 1.42 -0.40
CA TYR A 71 -9.65 2.12 0.32
C TYR A 71 -9.47 3.56 -0.16
N TRP A 72 -9.62 3.78 -1.46
CA TRP A 72 -9.57 5.13 -2.03
C TRP A 72 -10.71 5.99 -1.50
N ARG A 73 -11.94 5.45 -1.52
CA ARG A 73 -13.10 6.12 -0.91
C ARG A 73 -12.89 6.41 0.58
N GLN A 74 -12.30 5.47 1.32
CA GLN A 74 -12.05 5.66 2.75
C GLN A 74 -11.00 6.74 3.04
N ALA A 75 -10.01 6.89 2.16
CA ALA A 75 -9.02 7.96 2.21
C ALA A 75 -9.55 9.32 1.71
N GLY A 76 -10.78 9.37 1.21
CA GLY A 76 -11.37 10.58 0.63
C GLY A 76 -10.87 10.91 -0.78
N VAL A 77 -10.38 9.91 -1.51
CA VAL A 77 -9.86 10.02 -2.89
C VAL A 77 -10.79 9.34 -3.89
#